data_AF-A0A087U3C3-F1
#
_entry.id   AF-A0A087U3C3-F1
#
_cell.length_a   1.000
_cell.length_b   1.000
_cell.length_c   1.000
_cell.angle_alpha   90.00
_cell.angle_beta   90.00
_cell.angle_gamma   90.00
#
_symmetry.space_group_name_H-M   'P 1'
#
loop_
_entity.id
_entity.type
_entity.pdbx_description
1 polymer ?
#
loop_
_entity_poly.entity_id
_entity_poly.type
_entity_poly.pdbx_seq_one_letter_code
_entity_poly.pdbx_strand_id
1 'polypeptide(L)' 'MDNARGLIKSLENWAKKVTTGYKDVEVRDLSVSFRDGLAFCAIIHHYRP' A
#
# COMPACT_ATOMS: atom_id res chain seq x y z
N MET A 1 -21.37 -3.92 12.61
CA MET A 1 -20.53 -3.34 11.54
C MET A 1 -19.15 -3.97 11.68
N ASP A 2 -18.74 -4.76 10.70
CA ASP A 2 -17.60 -5.68 10.83
C ASP A 2 -16.29 -4.89 10.93
N ASN A 3 -15.72 -4.87 12.12
CA ASN A 3 -14.45 -4.22 12.45
C ASN A 3 -13.33 -4.50 11.43
N ALA A 4 -13.28 -5.71 10.87
CA ALA A 4 -12.29 -6.16 9.91
C ALA A 4 -12.28 -5.30 8.62
N ARG A 5 -13.45 -4.90 8.11
CA ARG A 5 -13.54 -4.05 6.92
C ARG A 5 -12.93 -2.67 7.15
N GLY A 6 -13.11 -2.11 8.35
CA GLY A 6 -12.51 -0.84 8.75
C GLY A 6 -10.98 -0.91 8.89
N LEU A 7 -10.48 -2.01 9.46
CA LEU A 7 -9.04 -2.24 9.61
C LEU A 7 -8.35 -2.39 8.25
N ILE A 8 -8.92 -3.18 7.34
CA ILE A 8 -8.41 -3.36 5.98
C ILE A 8 -8.35 -2.00 5.27
N LYS A 9 -9.40 -1.18 5.38
CA LYS A 9 -9.41 0.13 4.73
C LYS A 9 -8.38 1.09 5.30
N SER A 10 -8.15 1.02 6.61
CA SER A 10 -7.12 1.83 7.29
C SER A 10 -5.72 1.45 6.81
N LEU A 11 -5.45 0.15 6.63
CA LEU A 11 -4.18 -0.35 6.10
C LEU A 11 -3.97 0.03 4.62
N GLU A 12 -5.01 -0.10 3.79
CA GLU A 12 -4.98 0.34 2.38
C GLU A 12 -4.65 1.84 2.28
N ASN A 13 -5.28 2.67 3.12
CA ASN A 13 -5.02 4.11 3.15
C ASN A 13 -3.61 4.44 3.65
N TRP A 14 -3.07 3.68 4.60
CA TRP A 14 -1.68 3.82 5.03
C TRP A 14 -0.72 3.49 3.89
N ALA A 15 -0.91 2.35 3.22
CA ALA A 15 -0.06 1.94 2.09
C ALA A 15 -0.05 3.01 0.99
N LYS A 16 -1.22 3.54 0.59
CA LYS A 16 -1.33 4.65 -0.37
C LYS A 16 -0.48 5.87 0.02
N LYS A 17 -0.53 6.27 1.30
CA LYS A 17 0.22 7.43 1.80
C LYS A 17 1.73 7.18 1.76
N VAL A 18 2.18 5.99 2.15
CA VAL A 18 3.61 5.64 2.18
C VAL A 18 4.19 5.54 0.77
N THR A 19 3.43 5.01 -0.19
CA THR A 19 3.90 4.88 -1.59
C THR A 19 3.65 6.11 -2.45
N THR A 20 3.12 7.21 -1.88
CA THR A 20 2.88 8.45 -2.64
C THR A 20 4.20 8.99 -3.20
N GLY A 21 4.24 9.26 -4.51
CA GLY A 21 5.41 9.80 -5.20
C GLY A 21 6.36 8.76 -5.80
N TYR A 22 6.13 7.46 -5.55
CA TYR A 22 6.86 6.39 -6.25
C TYR A 22 6.32 6.20 -7.66
N LYS A 23 7.21 6.29 -8.65
CA LYS A 23 6.86 6.10 -10.06
C LYS A 23 6.34 4.69 -10.28
N ASP A 24 5.25 4.58 -11.06
CA ASP A 24 4.61 3.32 -11.46
C ASP A 24 4.06 2.49 -10.28
N VAL A 25 3.86 3.11 -9.10
CA VAL A 25 3.25 2.46 -7.93
C VAL A 25 1.90 3.10 -7.59
N GLU A 26 0.82 2.33 -7.79
CA GLU A 26 -0.54 2.71 -7.41
C GLU A 26 -1.20 1.63 -6.53
N VAL A 27 -1.39 1.94 -5.24
CA VAL A 27 -2.11 1.06 -4.31
C VAL A 27 -3.61 1.34 -4.40
N ARG A 28 -4.38 0.44 -4.99
CA ARG A 28 -5.86 0.52 -5.11
C ARG A 28 -6.57 -0.47 -4.20
N ASP A 29 -5.95 -1.62 -3.99
CA ASP A 29 -6.38 -2.67 -3.05
C ASP A 29 -5.14 -3.38 -2.45
N LEU A 30 -5.35 -4.22 -1.43
CA LEU A 30 -4.27 -4.96 -0.76
C LEU A 30 -3.96 -6.32 -1.41
N SER A 31 -4.32 -6.52 -2.69
CA SER A 31 -4.12 -7.76 -3.43
C SER A 31 -3.38 -7.54 -4.76
N VAL A 32 -4.06 -7.02 -5.78
CA VAL A 32 -3.54 -6.85 -7.14
C VAL A 32 -2.42 -5.82 -7.17
N SER A 33 -2.56 -4.71 -6.42
CA SER A 33 -1.52 -3.66 -6.34
C SER A 33 -0.19 -4.13 -5.75
N PHE A 34 -0.14 -5.32 -5.14
CA PHE A 34 1.08 -5.87 -4.55
C PHE A 34 1.66 -7.04 -5.37
N ARG A 35 1.02 -7.42 -6.48
CA ARG A 35 1.35 -8.64 -7.23
C ARG A 35 2.67 -8.54 -8.00
N ASP A 36 3.01 -7.35 -8.51
CA ASP A 36 4.26 -7.08 -9.22
C ASP A 36 5.44 -6.80 -8.28
N GLY A 37 5.18 -6.70 -6.97
CA GLY A 37 6.18 -6.43 -5.93
C GLY A 37 6.58 -4.97 -5.79
N LEU A 38 6.19 -4.06 -6.70
CA LEU A 38 6.66 -2.67 -6.67
C LEU A 38 6.14 -1.91 -5.44
N ALA A 39 4.89 -2.17 -5.02
CA ALA A 39 4.34 -1.58 -3.80
C ALA A 39 5.12 -2.01 -2.53
N PHE A 40 5.63 -3.25 -2.48
CA PHE A 40 6.49 -3.69 -1.38
C PHE A 40 7.85 -2.98 -1.42
N CYS A 41 8.48 -2.92 -2.59
CA CYS A 41 9.75 -2.20 -2.77
C CYS A 41 9.64 -0.73 -2.37
N ALA A 42 8.57 -0.05 -2.76
CA ALA A 42 8.31 1.34 -2.41
C ALA A 42 8.15 1.56 -0.90
N ILE A 43 7.41 0.69 -0.22
CA ILE A 43 7.25 0.77 1.25
C ILE A 43 8.60 0.58 1.95
N ILE A 44 9.41 -0.39 1.53
CA ILE A 44 10.73 -0.64 2.13
C ILE A 44 11.65 0.57 1.90
N HIS A 45 11.77 1.00 0.63
CA HIS A 45 12.61 2.13 0.24
C HIS A 45 12.19 3.44 0.95
N HIS A 46 10.90 3.62 1.26
CA HIS A 46 10.43 4.80 2.00
C HIS A 46 11.04 4.92 3.41
N TYR A 47 11.23 3.80 4.11
CA TYR A 47 11.79 3.79 5.47
C TYR A 47 13.30 3.49 5.50
N ARG A 48 13.82 2.90 4.42
CA ARG A 48 15.21 2.47 4.23
C ARG A 48 15.59 2.61 2.75
N PRO A 49 15.99 3.81 2.32
CA PRO A 49 16.43 4.04 0.94
C PRO A 49 17.61 3.14 0.56
#